data_AF-A0A0Q9S4K4-F1
#
_entry.id   AF-A0A0Q9S4K4-F1
#
_cell.length_a   1.000
_cell.length_b   1.000
_cell.length_c   1.000
_cell.angle_alpha   90.00
_cell.angle_beta   90.00
_cell.angle_gamma   90.00
#
_symmetry.space_group_name_H-M   'P 1'
#
loop_
_entity.id
_entity.type
_entity.pdbx_description
1 polymer ?
#
loop_
_entity_poly.entity_id
_entity_poly.type
_entity_poly.pdbx_seq_one_letter_code
_entity_poly.pdbx_strand_id
1 'polypeptide(L)'
;MEIRRLWQQDVPQIAFPGLSASNLGREFGVLEEELPRVASLEGSIVHESVRGQGLQRHFHALREQRAREQGTLYLYATVHPDNGISRKNLEAAGFTLQFTRLMYGVF
;
A
#
# COMPACT_ATOMS: atom_id res chain seq x y z
N MET A 1 23.32 21.04 -20.52
CA MET A 1 22.28 21.36 -19.52
C MET A 1 21.41 20.13 -19.40
N GLU A 2 21.51 19.42 -18.28
CA GLU A 2 20.75 18.19 -18.04
C GLU A 2 19.67 18.49 -17.00
N ILE A 3 18.41 18.31 -17.39
CA ILE A 3 17.25 18.49 -16.51
C ILE A 3 16.71 17.09 -16.23
N ARG A 4 16.95 16.58 -15.01
CA ARG A 4 16.43 15.27 -14.55
C ARG A 4 15.41 15.48 -13.44
N ARG A 5 14.20 14.92 -13.62
CA ARG A 5 13.23 14.75 -12.54
C ARG A 5 13.47 13.40 -11.88
N LEU A 6 13.84 13.40 -10.59
CA LEU A 6 13.99 12.17 -9.80
C LEU A 6 12.59 11.68 -9.41
N TRP A 7 12.10 10.63 -10.06
CA TRP A 7 10.82 9.97 -9.75
C TRP A 7 10.75 9.31 -8.36
N GLN A 8 11.70 9.60 -7.46
CA GLN A 8 11.71 9.03 -6.11
C GLN A 8 10.74 9.74 -5.14
N GLN A 9 10.05 10.84 -5.51
CA GLN A 9 9.26 11.61 -4.55
C GLN A 9 7.79 11.95 -4.88
N ASP A 10 7.22 11.62 -6.04
CA ASP A 10 5.84 12.04 -6.35
C ASP A 10 4.92 10.95 -6.92
N VAL A 11 4.89 9.78 -6.29
CA VAL A 11 3.62 9.03 -6.18
C VAL A 11 3.40 8.82 -4.70
N PRO A 12 2.50 9.60 -4.06
CA PRO A 12 2.30 9.42 -2.64
C PRO A 12 1.72 8.02 -2.45
N GLN A 13 2.47 7.18 -1.73
CA GLN A 13 2.00 6.01 -0.99
C GLN A 13 2.15 4.61 -1.59
N ILE A 14 3.28 4.28 -2.23
CA ILE A 14 3.74 2.88 -2.30
C ILE A 14 5.12 2.78 -1.67
N ALA A 15 5.28 1.95 -0.65
CA ALA A 15 6.57 1.63 -0.08
C ALA A 15 7.16 0.37 -0.70
N PHE A 16 8.45 0.41 -1.02
CA PHE A 16 9.26 -0.73 -1.44
C PHE A 16 10.33 -0.97 -0.38
N PRO A 17 9.99 -1.65 0.74
CA PRO A 17 10.86 -1.71 1.92
C PRO A 17 12.12 -2.56 1.73
N GLY A 18 12.19 -3.39 0.67
CA GLY A 18 13.35 -4.24 0.44
C GLY A 18 13.62 -5.17 1.62
N LEU A 19 14.85 -5.23 2.09
CA LEU A 19 15.24 -6.09 3.22
C LEU A 19 14.95 -5.47 4.59
N SER A 20 14.38 -4.26 4.66
CA SER A 20 14.08 -3.54 5.90
C SER A 20 13.33 -4.40 6.92
N ALA A 21 13.60 -4.15 8.21
CA ALA A 21 12.85 -4.74 9.32
C ALA A 21 11.36 -4.34 9.30
N SER A 22 11.02 -3.22 8.66
CA SER A 22 9.64 -2.76 8.48
C SER A 22 8.89 -3.42 7.31
N ASN A 23 9.52 -4.34 6.58
CA ASN A 23 8.86 -5.02 5.48
C ASN A 23 7.76 -5.94 6.02
N LEU A 24 6.49 -5.59 5.74
CA LEU A 24 5.32 -6.35 6.17
C LEU A 24 5.38 -7.82 5.72
N GLY A 25 6.03 -8.13 4.59
CA GLY A 25 6.20 -9.50 4.10
C GLY A 25 6.82 -10.44 5.14
N ARG A 26 7.64 -9.93 6.06
CA ARG A 26 8.22 -10.72 7.16
C ARG A 26 7.14 -11.27 8.10
N GLU A 27 6.09 -10.50 8.38
CA GLU A 27 4.96 -10.93 9.20
C GLU A 27 4.07 -11.95 8.47
N PHE A 28 4.07 -11.90 7.14
CA PHE A 28 3.38 -12.85 6.27
C PHE A 28 4.21 -14.09 5.93
N GLY A 29 5.42 -14.22 6.48
CA GLY A 29 6.30 -15.36 6.20
C GLY A 29 6.86 -15.38 4.78
N VAL A 30 6.91 -14.24 4.09
CA VAL A 30 7.57 -14.12 2.78
C VAL A 30 9.06 -14.44 2.93
N LEU A 31 9.58 -15.28 2.03
CA LEU A 31 10.98 -15.70 2.03
C LEU A 31 11.91 -14.50 1.82
N GLU A 32 13.11 -14.55 2.42
CA GLU A 32 14.02 -13.40 2.43
C GLU A 32 14.43 -12.96 1.02
N GLU A 33 14.64 -13.91 0.11
CA GLU A 33 14.94 -13.66 -1.30
C GLU A 33 13.80 -12.96 -2.06
N GLU A 34 12.57 -13.01 -1.55
CA GLU A 34 11.38 -12.41 -2.17
C GLU A 34 11.00 -11.07 -1.54
N LEU A 35 11.56 -10.71 -0.39
CA LEU A 35 11.31 -9.43 0.28
C LEU A 35 11.56 -8.20 -0.61
N PRO A 36 12.57 -8.17 -1.50
CA PRO A 36 12.72 -7.09 -2.48
C PRO A 36 11.53 -6.93 -3.44
N ARG A 37 10.67 -7.95 -3.56
CA ARG A 37 9.46 -7.95 -4.41
C ARG A 37 8.19 -7.70 -3.60
N VAL A 38 8.31 -7.26 -2.36
CA VAL A 38 7.17 -6.82 -1.54
C VAL A 38 6.98 -5.31 -1.68
N ALA A 39 5.74 -4.89 -1.83
CA ALA A 39 5.34 -3.49 -1.71
C ALA A 39 4.16 -3.34 -0.74
N SER A 40 3.99 -2.14 -0.21
CA SER A 40 2.86 -1.78 0.63
C SER A 40 2.19 -0.51 0.14
N LEU A 41 0.85 -0.51 0.07
CA LEU A 41 0.08 0.71 -0.07
C LEU A 41 0.12 1.49 1.24
N GLU A 42 0.64 2.71 1.20
CA GLU A 42 0.63 3.61 2.35
C GLU A 42 -0.68 4.44 2.39
N GLY A 43 -0.87 5.19 3.49
CA GLY A 43 -2.15 5.85 3.77
C GLY A 43 -2.55 6.93 2.78
N SER A 44 -3.71 6.78 2.13
CA SER A 44 -4.32 7.79 1.25
C SER A 44 -5.43 8.57 1.92
N ILE A 45 -5.46 9.89 1.70
CA ILE A 45 -6.53 10.77 2.18
C ILE A 45 -7.26 11.34 0.97
N VAL A 46 -8.58 11.16 0.93
CA VAL A 46 -9.46 11.83 -0.03
C VAL A 46 -10.16 12.98 0.69
N HIS A 47 -9.98 14.19 0.15
CA HIS A 47 -10.60 15.40 0.67
C HIS A 47 -12.12 15.23 0.74
N GLU A 48 -12.74 15.72 1.80
CA GLU A 48 -14.14 15.46 2.11
C GLU A 48 -15.12 15.94 1.04
N SER A 49 -14.82 17.06 0.38
CA SER A 49 -15.65 17.62 -0.71
C SER A 49 -15.75 16.72 -1.95
N VAL A 50 -14.89 15.69 -2.08
CA VAL A 50 -14.85 14.79 -3.22
C VAL A 50 -14.91 13.30 -2.83
N ARG A 51 -15.31 13.00 -1.59
CA ARG A 51 -15.56 11.61 -1.16
C ARG A 51 -16.76 11.02 -1.89
N GLY A 52 -16.85 9.69 -1.91
CA GLY A 52 -17.93 8.97 -2.59
C GLY A 52 -17.76 8.85 -4.11
N GLN A 53 -16.80 9.57 -4.71
CA GLN A 53 -16.54 9.55 -6.17
C GLN A 53 -15.60 8.43 -6.63
N GLY A 54 -15.28 7.47 -5.75
CA GLY A 54 -14.41 6.33 -6.09
C GLY A 54 -12.91 6.65 -6.20
N LEU A 55 -12.47 7.87 -5.87
CA LEU A 55 -11.07 8.31 -6.01
C LEU A 55 -10.07 7.40 -5.29
N GLN A 56 -10.38 6.93 -4.07
CA GLN A 56 -9.48 6.01 -3.35
C GLN A 56 -9.26 4.69 -4.12
N ARG A 57 -10.32 4.14 -4.73
CA ARG A 57 -10.22 2.91 -5.55
C ARG A 57 -9.43 3.17 -6.84
N HIS A 58 -9.66 4.32 -7.46
CA HIS A 58 -8.89 4.73 -8.62
C HIS A 58 -7.39 4.83 -8.30
N PHE A 59 -7.04 5.45 -7.17
CA PHE A 59 -5.66 5.51 -6.69
C PHE A 59 -5.09 4.12 -6.35
N HIS A 60 -5.87 3.22 -5.75
CA HIS A 60 -5.44 1.83 -5.51
C HIS A 60 -5.05 1.14 -6.82
N ALA A 61 -5.88 1.23 -7.85
CA ALA A 61 -5.62 0.61 -9.15
C ALA A 61 -4.34 1.15 -9.82
N LEU A 62 -4.14 2.48 -9.82
CA LEU A 62 -2.93 3.10 -10.36
C LEU A 62 -1.67 2.63 -9.60
N ARG A 63 -1.77 2.53 -8.28
CA ARG A 63 -0.66 2.11 -7.42
C ARG A 63 -0.33 0.63 -7.60
N GLU A 64 -1.34 -0.22 -7.66
CA GLU A 64 -1.16 -1.64 -7.91
C GLU A 64 -0.55 -1.91 -9.29
N GLN A 65 -1.00 -1.19 -10.34
CA GLN A 65 -0.37 -1.25 -11.65
C GLN A 65 1.12 -0.88 -11.57
N ARG A 66 1.44 0.22 -10.88
CA ARG A 66 2.82 0.65 -10.69
C ARG A 66 3.66 -0.39 -9.95
N ALA A 67 3.13 -1.02 -8.91
CA ALA A 67 3.81 -2.09 -8.19
C ALA A 67 4.10 -3.29 -9.11
N ARG A 68 3.13 -3.71 -9.93
CA ARG A 68 3.33 -4.77 -10.94
C ARG A 68 4.44 -4.43 -11.93
N GLU A 69 4.46 -3.20 -12.43
CA GLU A 69 5.52 -2.71 -13.34
C GLU A 69 6.91 -2.66 -12.70
N GLN A 70 7.00 -2.70 -11.37
CA GLN A 70 8.26 -2.79 -10.61
C GLN A 70 8.64 -4.22 -10.23
N GLY A 71 7.90 -5.23 -10.71
CA GLY A 71 8.17 -6.64 -10.40
C GLY A 71 7.77 -7.06 -9.00
N THR A 72 6.86 -6.32 -8.35
CA THR A 72 6.26 -6.69 -7.07
C THR A 72 5.46 -8.00 -7.22
N LEU A 73 5.70 -8.94 -6.31
CA LEU A 73 4.91 -10.17 -6.15
C LEU A 73 3.84 -10.07 -5.07
N TYR A 74 4.12 -9.30 -4.01
CA TYR A 74 3.22 -9.16 -2.86
C TYR A 74 2.89 -7.69 -2.62
N LEU A 75 1.59 -7.37 -2.57
CA LEU A 75 1.11 -6.03 -2.24
C LEU A 75 0.29 -6.08 -0.95
N TYR A 76 0.76 -5.38 0.08
CA TYR A 76 0.10 -5.30 1.38
C TYR A 76 -0.52 -3.92 1.62
N ALA A 77 -1.42 -3.85 2.59
CA ALA A 77 -1.97 -2.61 3.10
C ALA A 77 -2.36 -2.80 4.56
N THR A 78 -2.32 -1.73 5.34
CA THR A 78 -2.85 -1.71 6.71
C THR A 78 -4.04 -0.75 6.78
N VAL A 79 -4.99 -1.05 7.66
CA VAL A 79 -6.18 -0.23 7.89
C VAL A 79 -6.61 -0.38 9.34
N HIS A 80 -7.03 0.71 9.98
CA HIS A 80 -7.61 0.65 11.32
C HIS A 80 -8.88 -0.20 11.32
N PRO A 81 -9.13 -1.08 12.32
CA PRO A 81 -10.31 -1.94 12.36
C PRO A 81 -11.64 -1.18 12.17
N ASP A 82 -11.73 0.00 12.79
CA ASP A 82 -12.92 0.87 12.70
C ASP A 82 -13.04 1.68 11.41
N ASN A 83 -12.01 1.69 10.55
CA ASN A 83 -12.06 2.40 9.26
C ASN A 83 -12.74 1.53 8.18
N GLY A 84 -14.03 1.30 8.39
CA GLY A 84 -14.85 0.46 7.51
C GLY A 84 -14.92 0.93 6.06
N ILE A 85 -14.78 2.23 5.80
CA ILE A 85 -14.75 2.77 4.42
C ILE A 85 -13.47 2.33 3.71
N SER A 86 -12.30 2.48 4.35
CA SER A 86 -11.03 2.08 3.74
C SER A 86 -10.94 0.57 3.60
N ARG A 87 -11.45 -0.19 4.58
CA ARG A 87 -11.52 -1.66 4.48
C ARG A 87 -12.33 -2.10 3.26
N LYS A 88 -13.55 -1.56 3.08
CA LYS A 88 -14.39 -1.86 1.91
C LYS A 88 -13.71 -1.48 0.59
N ASN A 89 -12.96 -0.39 0.56
CA ASN A 89 -12.22 0.02 -0.64
C ASN A 89 -11.05 -0.92 -0.96
N LEU A 90 -10.38 -1.48 0.06
CA LEU A 90 -9.34 -2.51 -0.12
C LEU A 90 -9.96 -3.84 -0.59
N GLU A 91 -11.04 -4.29 0.03
CA GLU A 91 -11.78 -5.49 -0.38
C GLU A 91 -12.28 -5.37 -1.83
N ALA A 92 -12.83 -4.21 -2.21
CA ALA A 92 -13.24 -3.95 -3.59
C ALA A 92 -12.07 -3.91 -4.60
N ALA A 93 -10.84 -3.70 -4.12
CA ALA A 93 -9.62 -3.79 -4.91
C ALA A 93 -9.00 -5.21 -4.90
N GLY A 94 -9.67 -6.20 -4.30
CA GLY A 94 -9.23 -7.60 -4.28
C GLY A 94 -8.31 -7.96 -3.11
N PHE A 95 -8.10 -7.06 -2.15
CA PHE A 95 -7.37 -7.40 -0.92
C PHE A 95 -8.23 -8.29 -0.03
N THR A 96 -7.57 -9.23 0.66
CA THR A 96 -8.20 -10.09 1.66
C THR A 96 -7.64 -9.77 3.04
N LEU A 97 -8.53 -9.69 4.04
CA LEU A 97 -8.10 -9.54 5.43
C LEU A 97 -7.39 -10.81 5.88
N GLN A 98 -6.16 -10.67 6.34
CA GLN A 98 -5.35 -11.80 6.80
C GLN A 98 -5.34 -11.89 8.33
N PHE A 99 -5.04 -10.80 9.02
CA PHE A 99 -5.07 -10.72 10.48
C PHE A 99 -5.25 -9.28 10.98
N THR A 100 -5.54 -9.14 12.26
CA THR A 100 -5.56 -7.86 12.98
C THR A 100 -4.54 -7.93 14.12
N ARG A 101 -3.74 -6.87 14.28
CA ARG A 101 -2.80 -6.74 15.39
C ARG A 101 -2.73 -5.31 15.89
N LEU A 102 -2.25 -5.14 17.13
CA LEU A 102 -1.99 -3.83 17.68
C LEU A 102 -0.87 -3.14 16.89
N MET A 103 -1.18 -1.96 16.37
CA MET A 103 -0.25 -1.09 15.68
C MET A 103 -0.26 0.26 16.39
N TYR A 104 0.92 0.83 16.66
CA TYR A 104 1.05 2.19 17.22
C TYR A 104 0.40 2.42 18.60
N GLY A 105 0.12 1.36 19.36
CA GLY A 105 -0.27 1.46 20.78
C GLY A 105 -1.75 1.77 21.06
N VAL A 106 -2.62 1.76 20.04
CA VAL A 106 -4.09 1.88 20.20
C VAL A 106 -4.82 0.90 19.28
N PHE A 107 -5.89 0.27 19.80
CA PHE A 107 -6.76 -0.68 19.10
C PHE A 107 -7.93 0.03 18.41
#